data_AF-A0A2H5Q7U1-F1
#
_entry.id   AF-A0A2H5Q7U1-F1
#
_cell.length_a   1.000
_cell.length_b   1.000
_cell.length_c   1.000
_cell.angle_alpha   90.00
_cell.angle_beta   90.00
_cell.angle_gamma   90.00
#
_symmetry.space_group_name_H-M   'P 1'
#
loop_
_entity.id
_entity.type
_entity.pdbx_description
1 polymer ?
#
loop_
_entity_poly.entity_id
_entity_poly.type
_entity_poly.pdbx_seq_one_letter_code
_entity_poly.pdbx_strand_id
1 'polypeptide(L)'
;MIVSEDRNILETFDGANQASTLQFVKNINIEGTLFQRFPPELLKKLSTDCLVMQNHHYGISPERMQANQELAKIFKILTTSVDEYNKVYVSTVQAYNYPVTAFQWHPEKNAFEWGPKAIPHTEDAIRVTQQAANFFISEARKSSNRPPARKVLDNLIYNYSPTYCGKAGKGYDEVYIFT
;
A
#
# COMPACT_ATOMS: atom_id res chain seq x y z
N MET A 1 -0.43 -1.92 -19.42
CA MET A 1 -0.39 -3.06 -20.34
C MET A 1 -1.68 -3.89 -20.38
N ILE A 2 -2.17 -4.44 -19.26
CA ILE A 2 -3.43 -5.23 -19.25
C ILE A 2 -4.66 -4.34 -19.04
N VAL A 3 -4.65 -3.49 -18.01
CA VAL A 3 -5.73 -2.51 -17.80
C VAL A 3 -5.45 -1.21 -18.54
N SER A 4 -4.29 -0.61 -18.33
CA SER A 4 -4.02 0.72 -18.90
C SER A 4 -3.91 0.77 -20.43
N GLU A 5 -3.78 -0.38 -21.10
CA GLU A 5 -3.45 -0.52 -22.53
C GLU A 5 -2.21 0.28 -23.03
N ASP A 6 -1.50 0.94 -22.11
CA ASP A 6 -0.30 1.72 -22.34
C ASP A 6 0.91 1.02 -21.71
N ARG A 7 1.97 0.86 -22.50
CA ARG A 7 3.26 0.27 -22.08
C ARG A 7 4.17 1.30 -21.41
N ASN A 8 3.92 2.59 -21.61
CA ASN A 8 4.69 3.71 -21.09
C ASN A 8 3.86 4.55 -20.09
N ILE A 9 2.98 3.89 -19.33
CA ILE A 9 2.10 4.58 -18.38
C ILE A 9 2.84 5.15 -17.16
N LEU A 10 4.00 4.58 -16.84
CA LEU A 10 4.78 4.96 -15.67
C LEU A 10 5.66 6.16 -15.95
N GLU A 11 5.78 7.02 -14.94
CA GLU A 11 6.68 8.16 -14.90
C GLU A 11 7.71 7.95 -13.79
N THR A 12 8.84 8.66 -13.87
CA THR A 12 9.87 8.64 -12.83
C THR A 12 9.49 9.58 -11.67
N PHE A 13 9.81 9.13 -10.45
CA PHE A 13 9.63 9.85 -9.19
C PHE A 13 10.78 9.52 -8.22
N ASP A 14 11.13 10.46 -7.34
CA ASP A 14 12.13 10.24 -6.28
C ASP A 14 11.47 9.92 -4.93
N GLY A 15 10.96 8.68 -4.81
CA GLY A 15 10.24 8.19 -3.64
C GLY A 15 10.93 7.01 -2.95
N ALA A 16 12.25 6.89 -3.10
CA ALA A 16 13.01 5.79 -2.52
C ALA A 16 13.36 6.08 -1.05
N ASN A 17 13.18 5.09 -0.16
CA ASN A 17 13.49 5.20 1.26
C ASN A 17 12.91 6.44 1.98
N GLN A 18 11.66 6.79 1.71
CA GLN A 18 11.05 8.04 2.20
C GLN A 18 9.83 7.79 3.09
N ALA A 19 9.86 8.25 4.33
CA ALA A 19 8.63 8.42 5.11
C ALA A 19 7.85 9.63 4.59
N SER A 20 6.56 9.47 4.32
CA SER A 20 5.75 10.49 3.68
C SER A 20 4.33 10.57 4.27
N THR A 21 3.59 11.58 3.83
CA THR A 21 2.17 11.80 4.15
C THR A 21 1.29 11.25 3.02
N LEU A 22 0.00 11.04 3.32
CA LEU A 22 -1.03 10.74 2.34
C LEU A 22 -1.98 11.93 2.23
N GLN A 23 -2.04 12.56 1.06
CA GLN A 23 -2.93 13.67 0.78
C GLN A 23 -4.23 13.15 0.18
N PHE A 24 -5.33 13.24 0.92
CA PHE A 24 -6.65 12.82 0.45
C PHE A 24 -7.14 13.72 -0.69
N VAL A 25 -7.69 13.12 -1.74
CA VAL A 25 -8.30 13.91 -2.81
C VAL A 25 -9.54 14.65 -2.28
N LYS A 26 -9.75 15.88 -2.75
CA LYS A 26 -10.81 16.76 -2.23
C LYS A 26 -12.19 16.10 -2.36
N ASN A 27 -13.01 16.22 -1.31
CA ASN A 27 -14.38 15.69 -1.24
C ASN A 27 -14.49 14.16 -1.43
N ILE A 28 -13.42 13.39 -1.17
CA ILE A 28 -13.48 11.94 -1.27
C ILE A 28 -14.43 11.34 -0.23
N ASN A 29 -15.33 10.46 -0.67
CA ASN A 29 -16.06 9.59 0.24
C ASN A 29 -15.18 8.39 0.61
N ILE A 30 -14.79 8.32 1.89
CA ILE A 30 -13.97 7.24 2.45
C ILE A 30 -14.79 6.02 2.86
N GLU A 31 -16.12 6.10 2.90
CA GLU A 31 -16.99 4.96 3.18
C GLU A 31 -16.78 3.84 2.15
N GLY A 32 -16.70 2.60 2.61
CA GLY A 32 -16.41 1.43 1.77
C GLY A 32 -14.96 1.36 1.25
N THR A 33 -14.11 2.32 1.61
CA THR A 33 -12.67 2.30 1.30
C THR A 33 -11.85 1.76 2.47
N LEU A 34 -10.55 1.55 2.26
CA LEU A 34 -9.60 1.27 3.34
C LEU A 34 -9.80 2.24 4.54
N PHE A 35 -9.90 3.52 4.22
CA PHE A 35 -9.84 4.62 5.17
C PHE A 35 -11.06 4.69 6.08
N GLN A 36 -12.15 3.96 5.79
CA GLN A 36 -13.29 3.84 6.71
C GLN A 36 -12.91 3.18 8.05
N ARG A 37 -11.83 2.39 8.08
CA ARG A 37 -11.33 1.73 9.30
C ARG A 37 -10.51 2.66 10.18
N PHE A 38 -10.06 3.78 9.65
CA PHE A 38 -9.13 4.66 10.33
C PHE A 38 -9.92 5.61 11.24
N PRO A 39 -9.57 5.69 12.53
CA PRO A 39 -10.14 6.69 13.43
C PRO A 39 -9.91 8.12 12.91
N PRO A 40 -10.85 9.06 13.13
CA PRO A 40 -10.78 10.41 12.57
C PRO A 40 -9.47 11.16 12.86
N GLU A 41 -8.88 10.97 14.03
CA GLU A 41 -7.61 11.56 14.42
C GLU A 41 -6.43 10.97 13.64
N LEU A 42 -6.45 9.66 13.37
CA LEU A 42 -5.41 9.00 12.57
C LEU A 42 -5.53 9.40 11.09
N LEU A 43 -6.76 9.55 10.59
CA LEU A 43 -7.02 10.09 9.24
C LEU A 43 -6.43 11.49 9.08
N LYS A 44 -6.59 12.36 10.07
CA LYS A 44 -5.99 13.70 10.04
C LYS A 44 -4.46 13.62 10.04
N LYS A 45 -3.88 12.76 10.88
CA LYS A 45 -2.42 12.59 10.95
C LYS A 45 -1.82 12.03 9.68
N LEU A 46 -2.53 11.18 8.93
CA LEU A 46 -2.05 10.71 7.62
C LEU A 46 -1.71 11.86 6.67
N SER A 47 -2.41 12.99 6.75
CA SER A 47 -2.14 14.17 5.91
C SER A 47 -1.06 15.10 6.45
N THR A 48 -0.70 15.02 7.74
CA THR A 48 0.22 15.97 8.40
C THR A 48 1.54 15.35 8.84
N ASP A 49 1.52 14.06 9.16
CA ASP A 49 2.62 13.33 9.79
C ASP A 49 3.14 12.29 8.80
N CYS A 50 4.46 12.09 8.75
CA CYS A 50 5.08 11.11 7.87
C CYS A 50 4.89 9.68 8.44
N LEU A 51 3.72 9.08 8.18
CA LEU A 51 3.29 7.80 8.77
C LEU A 51 3.36 6.62 7.80
N VAL A 52 3.66 6.84 6.52
CA VAL A 52 3.76 5.77 5.51
C VAL A 52 5.15 5.69 4.91
N MET A 53 5.60 4.49 4.57
CA MET A 53 6.88 4.25 3.92
C MET A 53 6.73 4.18 2.40
N GLN A 54 7.44 5.03 1.68
CA GLN A 54 7.60 4.98 0.23
C GLN A 54 8.94 4.34 -0.14
N ASN A 55 8.94 3.50 -1.18
CA ASN A 55 10.18 2.93 -1.69
C ASN A 55 10.08 2.60 -3.19
N HIS A 56 9.96 3.62 -4.03
CA HIS A 56 9.75 3.46 -5.47
C HIS A 56 10.46 4.53 -6.31
N HIS A 57 10.85 4.15 -7.53
CA HIS A 57 11.42 5.07 -8.54
C HIS A 57 10.44 5.43 -9.67
N TYR A 58 9.30 4.75 -9.70
CA TYR A 58 8.28 4.90 -10.72
C TYR A 58 6.91 5.02 -10.07
N GLY A 59 5.99 5.69 -10.75
CA GLY A 59 4.61 5.89 -10.32
C GLY A 59 3.77 6.43 -11.45
N ILE A 60 2.57 6.92 -11.13
CA ILE A 60 1.67 7.56 -12.08
C ILE A 60 1.20 8.86 -11.45
N SER A 61 1.34 9.99 -12.16
CA SER A 61 0.75 11.26 -11.72
C SER A 61 -0.79 11.19 -11.76
N PRO A 62 -1.49 11.98 -10.94
CA PRO A 62 -2.96 12.07 -11.02
C PRO A 62 -3.46 12.40 -12.42
N GLU A 63 -2.77 13.31 -13.12
CA GLU A 63 -3.08 13.75 -14.48
C GLU A 63 -2.95 12.59 -15.46
N ARG A 64 -1.84 11.83 -15.40
CA ARG A 64 -1.59 10.68 -16.28
C ARG A 64 -2.61 9.56 -16.02
N MET A 65 -2.96 9.32 -14.76
CA MET A 65 -3.96 8.32 -14.39
C MET A 65 -5.35 8.68 -14.90
N GLN A 66 -5.76 9.94 -14.75
CA GLN A 66 -7.08 10.42 -15.22
C GLN A 66 -7.16 10.51 -16.74
N ALA A 67 -6.07 10.87 -17.42
CA ALA A 67 -6.00 10.92 -18.88
C ALA A 67 -6.09 9.53 -19.53
N ASN A 68 -5.70 8.47 -18.80
CA ASN A 68 -5.86 7.10 -19.25
C ASN A 68 -7.29 6.61 -18.97
N GLN A 69 -8.12 6.56 -20.01
CA GLN A 69 -9.54 6.22 -19.87
C GLN A 69 -9.77 4.83 -19.24
N GLU A 70 -8.92 3.85 -19.53
CA GLU A 70 -9.08 2.49 -18.98
C GLU A 70 -8.78 2.45 -17.48
N LEU A 71 -7.74 3.15 -17.02
CA LEU A 71 -7.47 3.29 -15.59
C LEU A 71 -8.56 4.10 -14.88
N ALA A 72 -8.98 5.22 -15.46
CA ALA A 72 -10.01 6.10 -14.89
C ALA A 72 -11.39 5.42 -14.81
N LYS A 73 -11.72 4.49 -15.72
CA LYS A 73 -12.95 3.68 -15.67
C LYS A 73 -12.93 2.68 -14.51
N ILE A 74 -11.77 2.12 -14.18
CA ILE A 74 -11.67 1.05 -13.19
C ILE A 74 -11.43 1.60 -11.79
N PHE A 75 -10.57 2.60 -11.64
CA PHE A 75 -10.05 3.03 -10.36
C PHE A 75 -10.40 4.49 -10.02
N LYS A 76 -10.85 4.72 -8.79
CA LYS A 76 -10.83 6.03 -8.14
C LYS A 76 -9.52 6.24 -7.41
N ILE A 77 -8.96 7.44 -7.53
CA ILE A 77 -7.84 7.90 -6.70
C ILE A 77 -8.40 8.26 -5.32
N LEU A 78 -7.78 7.74 -4.26
CA LEU A 78 -8.13 8.07 -2.87
C LEU A 78 -7.15 9.07 -2.26
N THR A 79 -5.85 8.81 -2.46
CA THR A 79 -4.78 9.65 -1.95
C THR A 79 -3.68 9.85 -2.98
N THR A 80 -3.00 10.97 -2.86
CA THR A 80 -1.71 11.25 -3.51
C THR A 80 -0.62 11.40 -2.46
N SER A 81 0.63 11.37 -2.90
CA SER A 81 1.80 11.76 -2.12
C SER A 81 2.73 12.58 -3.02
N VAL A 82 3.77 13.16 -2.43
CA VAL A 82 4.80 13.90 -3.15
C VAL A 82 6.15 13.22 -2.99
N ASP A 83 6.96 13.30 -4.02
CA ASP A 83 8.34 12.82 -4.01
C ASP A 83 9.28 13.88 -3.39
N GLU A 84 10.59 13.60 -3.30
CA GLU A 84 11.56 14.53 -2.71
C GLU A 84 11.64 15.91 -3.40
N TYR A 85 11.18 16.02 -4.65
CA TYR A 85 11.14 17.27 -5.43
C TYR A 85 9.74 17.88 -5.53
N ASN A 86 8.80 17.47 -4.67
CA ASN A 86 7.41 17.90 -4.65
C ASN A 86 6.60 17.49 -5.90
N LYS A 87 7.05 16.49 -6.67
CA LYS A 87 6.27 15.93 -7.77
C LYS A 87 5.17 15.03 -7.20
N VAL A 88 3.92 15.30 -7.58
CA VAL A 88 2.75 14.58 -7.07
C VAL A 88 2.53 13.27 -7.82
N TYR A 89 2.34 12.17 -7.08
CA TYR A 89 1.93 10.88 -7.62
C TYR A 89 0.73 10.30 -6.88
N VAL A 90 0.02 9.40 -7.55
CA VAL A 90 -1.07 8.62 -6.97
C VAL A 90 -0.50 7.64 -5.95
N SER A 91 -0.97 7.69 -4.70
CA SER A 91 -0.46 6.85 -3.61
C SER A 91 -1.44 5.75 -3.17
N THR A 92 -2.75 5.97 -3.29
CA THR A 92 -3.77 4.93 -3.03
C THR A 92 -4.90 5.01 -4.03
N VAL A 93 -5.31 3.87 -4.56
CA VAL A 93 -6.47 3.74 -5.46
C VAL A 93 -7.38 2.60 -5.01
N GLN A 94 -8.64 2.69 -5.40
CA GLN A 94 -9.62 1.61 -5.22
C GLN A 94 -10.45 1.44 -6.48
N ALA A 95 -10.74 0.20 -6.86
CA ALA A 95 -11.62 -0.06 -7.98
C ALA A 95 -13.08 0.32 -7.64
N TYR A 96 -13.82 0.86 -8.60
CA TYR A 96 -15.23 1.24 -8.39
C TYR A 96 -16.11 0.02 -8.11
N ASN A 97 -15.93 -1.04 -8.88
CA ASN A 97 -16.88 -2.16 -8.94
C ASN A 97 -16.28 -3.49 -8.45
N TYR A 98 -15.03 -3.49 -8.01
CA TYR A 98 -14.30 -4.69 -7.59
C TYR A 98 -13.64 -4.47 -6.23
N PRO A 99 -13.49 -5.50 -5.38
CA PRO A 99 -12.80 -5.41 -4.10
C PRO A 99 -11.27 -5.37 -4.30
N VAL A 100 -10.80 -4.40 -5.08
CA VAL A 100 -9.39 -4.18 -5.39
C VAL A 100 -8.99 -2.82 -4.84
N THR A 101 -8.03 -2.81 -3.90
CA THR A 101 -7.38 -1.62 -3.39
C THR A 101 -5.88 -1.78 -3.62
N ALA A 102 -5.23 -0.73 -4.09
CA ALA A 102 -3.79 -0.73 -4.34
C ALA A 102 -3.12 0.48 -3.68
N PHE A 103 -1.93 0.24 -3.15
CA PHE A 103 -1.09 1.21 -2.47
C PHE A 103 0.23 1.31 -3.22
N GLN A 104 0.72 2.53 -3.41
CA GLN A 104 2.09 2.77 -3.86
C GLN A 104 3.09 2.67 -2.69
N TRP A 105 2.61 2.93 -1.47
CA TRP A 105 3.33 2.87 -0.21
C TRP A 105 3.29 1.46 0.40
N HIS A 106 4.13 1.25 1.40
CA HIS A 106 4.37 -0.04 2.06
C HIS A 106 3.76 -0.08 3.47
N PRO A 107 2.47 -0.47 3.62
CA PRO A 107 1.82 -0.53 4.93
C PRO A 107 2.48 -1.51 5.90
N GLU A 108 3.15 -2.54 5.41
CA GLU A 108 3.77 -3.60 6.22
C GLU A 108 5.01 -3.13 6.97
N LYS A 109 5.76 -2.17 6.42
CA LYS A 109 7.11 -1.86 6.88
C LYS A 109 7.16 -1.28 8.28
N ASN A 110 6.20 -0.41 8.63
CA ASN A 110 6.19 0.29 9.91
C ASN A 110 6.28 -0.66 11.11
N ALA A 111 5.65 -1.84 11.02
CA ALA A 111 5.61 -2.80 12.13
C ALA A 111 6.67 -3.90 12.05
N PHE A 112 7.20 -4.19 10.86
CA PHE A 112 7.93 -5.43 10.63
C PHE A 112 9.33 -5.27 10.05
N GLU A 113 9.73 -4.08 9.59
CA GLU A 113 11.02 -3.88 8.91
C GLU A 113 11.85 -2.79 9.58
N TRP A 114 13.05 -3.12 10.04
CA TRP A 114 13.91 -2.25 10.84
C TRP A 114 15.20 -1.82 10.14
N GLY A 115 15.50 -2.37 8.96
CA GLY A 115 16.72 -2.05 8.22
C GLY A 115 16.85 -0.56 7.88
N PRO A 116 16.01 -0.02 6.96
CA PRO A 116 16.04 1.40 6.62
C PRO A 116 15.58 2.31 7.77
N LYS A 117 16.44 3.23 8.20
CA LYS A 117 16.15 4.20 9.28
C LYS A 117 14.97 5.14 9.00
N ALA A 118 14.61 5.31 7.73
CA ALA A 118 13.53 6.20 7.33
C ALA A 118 12.15 5.62 7.61
N ILE A 119 12.02 4.33 7.92
CA ILE A 119 10.72 3.70 8.18
C ILE A 119 10.11 4.30 9.46
N PRO A 120 8.84 4.75 9.43
CA PRO A 120 8.21 5.32 10.61
C PRO A 120 7.74 4.21 11.56
N HIS A 121 8.19 4.28 12.82
CA HIS A 121 7.88 3.31 13.89
C HIS A 121 7.11 3.92 15.06
N THR A 122 6.50 5.10 14.89
CA THR A 122 5.67 5.72 15.92
C THR A 122 4.40 4.90 16.16
N GLU A 123 3.76 5.08 17.32
CA GLU A 123 2.48 4.39 17.62
C GLU A 123 1.45 4.60 16.51
N ASP A 124 1.31 5.82 15.99
CA ASP A 124 0.40 6.10 14.89
C ASP A 124 0.80 5.37 13.60
N ALA A 125 2.10 5.27 13.27
CA ALA A 125 2.57 4.51 12.11
C ALA A 125 2.25 3.01 12.24
N ILE A 126 2.38 2.44 13.44
CA ILE A 126 1.96 1.06 13.72
C ILE A 126 0.44 0.90 13.55
N ARG A 127 -0.34 1.88 14.02
CA ARG A 127 -1.80 1.88 13.83
C ARG A 127 -2.17 1.91 12.34
N VAL A 128 -1.42 2.62 11.49
CA VAL A 128 -1.63 2.59 10.03
C VAL A 128 -1.51 1.17 9.48
N THR A 129 -0.43 0.43 9.82
CA THR A 129 -0.26 -0.98 9.42
C THR A 129 -1.43 -1.84 9.87
N GLN A 130 -1.84 -1.70 11.14
CA GLN A 130 -2.94 -2.49 11.70
C GLN A 130 -4.26 -2.22 10.99
N GLN A 131 -4.60 -0.96 10.71
CA GLN A 131 -5.85 -0.63 10.02
C GLN A 131 -5.84 -1.11 8.57
N ALA A 132 -4.69 -1.03 7.89
CA ALA A 132 -4.52 -1.58 6.54
C ALA A 132 -4.78 -3.10 6.51
N ALA A 133 -4.14 -3.84 7.42
CA ALA A 133 -4.34 -5.28 7.53
C ALA A 133 -5.78 -5.65 7.92
N ASN A 134 -6.36 -4.97 8.90
CA ASN A 134 -7.73 -5.23 9.36
C ASN A 134 -8.77 -5.02 8.25
N PHE A 135 -8.61 -3.97 7.44
CA PHE A 135 -9.47 -3.77 6.27
C PHE A 135 -9.36 -4.94 5.30
N PHE A 136 -8.13 -5.30 4.88
CA PHE A 136 -7.90 -6.39 3.93
C PHE A 136 -8.49 -7.72 4.42
N ILE A 137 -8.27 -8.08 5.68
CA ILE A 137 -8.85 -9.30 6.26
C ILE A 137 -10.37 -9.21 6.32
N SER A 138 -10.94 -8.02 6.57
CA SER A 138 -12.39 -7.86 6.54
C SER A 138 -13.01 -8.02 5.14
N GLU A 139 -12.30 -7.61 4.08
CA GLU A 139 -12.70 -7.88 2.70
C GLU A 139 -12.56 -9.37 2.36
N ALA A 140 -11.46 -10.02 2.75
CA ALA A 140 -11.24 -11.44 2.53
C ALA A 140 -12.33 -12.33 3.16
N ARG A 141 -12.85 -11.94 4.34
CA ARG A 141 -13.95 -12.66 5.02
C ARG A 141 -15.27 -12.65 4.26
N LYS A 142 -15.46 -11.73 3.30
CA LYS A 142 -16.66 -11.71 2.43
C LYS A 142 -16.64 -12.83 1.40
N SER A 143 -15.48 -13.46 1.16
CA SER A 143 -15.36 -14.60 0.27
C SER A 143 -16.03 -15.86 0.85
N SER A 144 -16.79 -16.56 0.01
CA SER A 144 -17.36 -17.88 0.32
C SER A 144 -16.37 -19.03 0.11
N ASN A 145 -15.13 -18.75 -0.32
CA ASN A 145 -14.13 -19.80 -0.55
C ASN A 145 -13.83 -20.60 0.72
N ARG A 146 -13.99 -21.92 0.67
CA ARG A 146 -13.72 -22.85 1.79
C ARG A 146 -12.97 -24.08 1.26
N PRO A 147 -11.64 -24.01 1.07
CA PRO A 147 -10.85 -25.14 0.62
C PRO A 147 -10.86 -26.30 1.64
N PRO A 148 -10.65 -27.55 1.21
CA PRO A 148 -10.52 -28.69 2.13
C PRO A 148 -9.42 -28.46 3.17
N ALA A 149 -9.68 -28.80 4.43
CA ALA A 149 -8.77 -28.53 5.55
C ALA A 149 -7.35 -29.05 5.32
N ARG A 150 -7.21 -30.27 4.76
CA ARG A 150 -5.89 -30.84 4.46
C ARG A 150 -5.12 -29.99 3.44
N LYS A 151 -5.79 -29.56 2.37
CA LYS A 151 -5.20 -28.68 1.36
C LYS A 151 -4.76 -27.34 1.96
N VAL A 152 -5.53 -26.79 2.91
CA VAL A 152 -5.11 -25.58 3.63
C VAL A 152 -3.81 -25.84 4.40
N LEU A 153 -3.77 -26.87 5.25
CA LEU A 153 -2.60 -27.20 6.07
C LEU A 153 -1.34 -27.43 5.23
N ASP A 154 -1.46 -28.08 4.08
CA ASP A 154 -0.34 -28.34 3.17
C ASP A 154 0.20 -27.06 2.48
N ASN A 155 -0.56 -25.96 2.48
CA ASN A 155 -0.21 -24.71 1.80
C ASN A 155 -0.01 -23.50 2.75
N LEU A 156 -0.01 -23.71 4.07
CA LEU A 156 0.25 -22.62 5.02
C LEU A 156 1.72 -22.19 4.98
N ILE A 157 1.96 -20.89 5.21
CA ILE A 157 3.32 -20.35 5.31
C ILE A 157 4.14 -20.98 6.46
N TYR A 158 3.47 -21.56 7.45
CA TYR A 158 4.09 -22.29 8.57
C TYR A 158 4.88 -23.53 8.15
N ASN A 159 4.70 -24.01 6.92
CA ASN A 159 5.49 -25.12 6.36
C ASN A 159 6.89 -24.69 5.89
N TYR A 160 7.23 -23.41 6.02
CA TYR A 160 8.48 -22.84 5.55
C TYR A 160 9.17 -22.07 6.69
N SER A 161 10.50 -21.99 6.62
CA SER A 161 11.30 -21.20 7.55
C SER A 161 11.85 -19.96 6.83
N PRO A 162 11.72 -18.76 7.41
CA PRO A 162 12.35 -17.58 6.85
C PRO A 162 13.88 -17.62 7.02
N THR A 163 14.58 -16.87 6.18
CA THR A 163 16.01 -16.59 6.30
C THR A 163 16.20 -15.17 6.81
N TYR A 164 16.98 -15.00 7.88
CA TYR A 164 17.33 -13.68 8.39
C TYR A 164 18.32 -12.97 7.46
N CYS A 165 17.92 -11.80 6.97
CA CYS A 165 18.68 -10.94 6.07
C CYS A 165 18.93 -9.53 6.64
N GLY A 166 18.30 -9.19 7.77
CA GLY A 166 18.32 -7.83 8.35
C GLY A 166 19.69 -7.32 8.81
N LYS A 167 20.70 -8.20 8.94
CA LYS A 167 22.07 -7.79 9.34
C LYS A 167 22.67 -6.74 8.39
N ALA A 168 22.23 -6.70 7.14
CA ALA A 168 22.69 -5.71 6.17
C ALA A 168 22.17 -4.29 6.46
N GLY A 169 21.19 -4.11 7.35
CA GLY A 169 20.58 -2.82 7.66
C GLY A 169 19.84 -2.19 6.47
N LYS A 170 19.44 -3.00 5.49
CA LYS A 170 18.75 -2.60 4.26
C LYS A 170 17.91 -3.75 3.73
N GLY A 171 16.90 -3.44 2.93
CA GLY A 171 16.03 -4.44 2.34
C GLY A 171 14.98 -4.93 3.33
N TYR A 172 14.89 -6.25 3.50
CA TYR A 172 13.95 -6.93 4.39
C TYR A 172 14.70 -7.67 5.50
N ASP A 173 14.13 -7.69 6.70
CA ASP A 173 14.73 -8.35 7.86
C ASP A 173 14.68 -9.86 7.75
N GLU A 174 13.57 -10.41 7.27
CA GLU A 174 13.37 -11.84 7.04
C GLU A 174 12.72 -12.09 5.68
N VAL A 175 13.17 -13.11 4.96
CA VAL A 175 12.63 -13.47 3.64
C VAL A 175 12.40 -14.98 3.54
N TYR A 176 11.31 -15.38 2.88
CA TYR A 176 11.07 -16.77 2.49
C TYR A 176 11.67 -17.02 1.10
N ILE A 177 12.55 -18.02 0.98
CA ILE A 177 13.18 -18.42 -0.28
C ILE A 177 12.60 -19.77 -0.70
N PHE A 178 12.01 -19.82 -1.90
CA PHE A 178 11.41 -21.03 -2.47
C PHE A 178 12.26 -21.50 -3.67
N THR A 179 12.53 -22.79 -3.77
CA THR A 179 13.33 -23.42 -4.84
C THR A 179 12.51 -24.42 -5.62
#